data_AF-A0A6B8KIS3-F1
#
_entry.id   AF-A0A6B8KIS3-F1
#
_cell.length_a   1.000
_cell.length_b   1.000
_cell.length_c   1.000
_cell.angle_alpha   90.00
_cell.angle_beta   90.00
_cell.angle_gamma   90.00
#
_symmetry.space_group_name_H-M   'P 1'
#
loop_
_entity.id
_entity.type
_entity.pdbx_description
1 polymer ?
#
loop_
_entity_poly.entity_id
_entity_poly.type
_entity_poly.pdbx_seq_one_letter_code
_entity_poly.pdbx_strand_id
1 'polypeptide(L)'
;MQPSQNTNLQDKDNGAGLTQPIEPTFPNAILIYADSRYAAHATDLDYMWHWEIRRDGEFVQEGCSLSESSSREAVAHVIRHFELQEQARAQQGGYADAIRELLLDVGVAQFLSRDESTAPVEPR
;
A
#
# COMPACT_ATOMS: atom_id res chain seq x y z
N MET A 1 42.20 -23.71 34.59
CA MET A 1 40.89 -24.22 35.06
C MET A 1 39.90 -24.04 33.92
N GLN A 2 39.13 -25.08 33.62
CA GLN A 2 38.27 -25.26 32.46
C GLN A 2 37.00 -24.37 32.47
N PRO A 3 36.29 -24.26 31.33
CA PRO A 3 35.27 -23.26 31.05
C PRO A 3 33.85 -23.72 31.43
N SER A 4 32.93 -22.79 31.65
CA SER A 4 31.49 -23.11 31.71
C SER A 4 30.84 -22.82 30.37
N GLN A 5 30.68 -23.86 29.57
CA GLN A 5 29.60 -23.93 28.58
C GLN A 5 28.28 -24.16 29.32
N ASN A 6 27.20 -23.53 28.87
CA ASN A 6 25.90 -24.17 29.00
C ASN A 6 25.03 -23.88 27.78
N THR A 7 24.31 -24.93 27.40
CA THR A 7 23.80 -25.24 26.07
C THR A 7 22.31 -24.93 25.99
N ASN A 8 21.85 -24.57 24.79
CA ASN A 8 20.51 -24.82 24.21
C ASN A 8 19.25 -24.56 25.04
N LEU A 9 18.39 -23.66 24.53
CA LEU A 9 17.04 -24.11 24.19
C LEU A 9 16.48 -23.29 23.02
N GLN A 10 16.08 -24.02 22.00
CA GLN A 10 15.54 -23.54 20.75
C GLN A 10 14.02 -23.54 20.91
N ASP A 11 13.42 -22.40 21.26
CA ASP A 11 11.98 -22.24 21.10
C ASP A 11 11.70 -21.82 19.66
N LYS A 12 11.20 -22.79 18.91
CA LYS A 12 10.50 -22.58 17.65
C LYS A 12 9.16 -21.95 17.99
N ASP A 13 9.00 -20.67 17.68
CA ASP A 13 7.66 -20.11 17.49
C ASP A 13 7.50 -19.72 16.02
N ASN A 14 6.78 -20.58 15.30
CA ASN A 14 6.28 -20.34 13.95
C ASN A 14 4.88 -19.73 14.11
N GLY A 15 4.74 -18.41 13.98
CA GLY A 15 3.43 -17.76 14.02
C GLY A 15 3.50 -16.25 13.75
N ALA A 16 2.77 -15.83 12.73
CA ALA A 16 2.62 -14.46 12.19
C ALA A 16 3.80 -13.93 11.37
N GLY A 17 3.56 -13.76 10.06
CA GLY A 17 4.48 -13.06 9.17
C GLY A 17 4.79 -11.69 9.75
N LEU A 18 6.06 -11.50 10.13
CA LEU A 18 6.58 -10.26 10.66
C LEU A 18 6.46 -9.18 9.58
N THR A 19 5.43 -8.34 9.65
CA THR A 19 5.45 -7.03 9.02
C THR A 19 6.64 -6.30 9.64
N GLN A 20 7.71 -6.20 8.87
CA GLN A 20 8.91 -5.47 9.28
C GLN A 20 8.48 -4.07 9.76
N PRO A 21 9.12 -3.52 10.81
CA PRO A 21 8.88 -2.14 11.18
C PRO A 21 9.11 -1.29 9.93
N ILE A 22 8.09 -0.52 9.56
CA ILE A 22 8.14 0.33 8.37
C ILE A 22 9.10 1.47 8.71
N GLU A 23 10.39 1.27 8.44
CA GLU A 23 11.41 2.26 8.77
C GLU A 23 11.29 3.47 7.83
N PRO A 24 11.28 4.69 8.38
CA PRO A 24 11.29 5.90 7.57
C PRO A 24 12.63 6.03 6.83
N THR A 25 12.61 6.70 5.68
CA THR A 25 13.84 6.94 4.90
C THR A 25 14.89 7.73 5.68
N PHE A 26 14.46 8.62 6.59
CA PHE A 26 15.34 9.42 7.42
C PHE A 26 15.32 8.94 8.88
N PRO A 27 16.49 8.79 9.53
CA PRO A 27 16.59 8.25 10.89
C PRO A 27 15.98 9.17 11.97
N ASN A 28 15.83 10.47 11.67
CA ASN A 28 15.23 11.47 12.54
C ASN A 28 13.77 11.80 12.16
N ALA A 29 13.14 10.98 11.32
CA ALA A 29 11.75 11.21 10.94
C ALA A 29 10.80 10.97 12.12
N ILE A 30 9.74 11.78 12.19
CA ILE A 30 8.65 11.66 13.14
C ILE A 30 7.40 11.14 12.44
N LEU A 31 6.63 10.30 13.12
CA LEU A 31 5.34 9.83 12.62
C LEU A 31 4.31 10.97 12.69
N ILE A 32 3.73 11.35 11.55
CA ILE A 32 2.75 12.43 11.46
C ILE A 32 1.34 11.95 11.12
N TYR A 33 1.20 10.73 10.60
CA TYR A 33 -0.07 10.05 10.35
C TYR A 33 0.11 8.53 10.42
N ALA A 34 -0.87 7.81 10.98
CA ALA A 34 -0.96 6.35 10.86
C ALA A 34 -2.43 5.88 10.94
N ASP A 35 -2.79 4.94 10.07
CA ASP A 35 -4.00 4.14 10.18
C ASP A 35 -3.70 2.66 9.86
N SER A 36 -4.72 1.85 9.51
CA SER A 36 -4.54 0.44 9.19
C SER A 36 -3.78 0.16 7.89
N ARG A 37 -3.64 1.15 7.00
CA ARG A 37 -3.12 0.97 5.65
C ARG A 37 -2.03 1.97 5.28
N TYR A 38 -2.09 3.18 5.77
CA TYR A 38 -1.18 4.28 5.49
C TYR A 38 -0.39 4.66 6.73
N ALA A 39 0.89 4.93 6.53
CA ALA A 39 1.76 5.60 7.50
C ALA A 39 2.46 6.76 6.81
N ALA A 40 2.59 7.90 7.49
CA ALA A 40 3.36 9.02 6.97
C ALA A 40 4.32 9.56 8.01
N HIS A 41 5.54 9.81 7.56
CA HIS A 41 6.63 10.34 8.38
C HIS A 41 7.07 11.69 7.83
N ALA A 42 7.49 12.59 8.72
CA ALA A 42 8.07 13.87 8.35
C ALA A 42 9.42 14.07 9.01
N THR A 43 10.34 14.74 8.32
CA THR A 43 11.71 15.00 8.76
C THR A 43 11.99 16.47 8.60
N ASP A 44 12.50 17.09 9.67
CA ASP A 44 13.05 18.45 9.60
C ASP A 44 14.43 18.39 8.93
N LEU A 45 14.57 19.14 7.83
CA LEU A 45 15.82 19.31 7.09
C LEU A 45 16.43 20.71 7.33
N ASP A 46 16.02 21.41 8.39
CA ASP A 46 16.35 22.79 8.76
C ASP A 46 15.81 23.87 7.79
N TYR A 47 15.88 23.64 6.46
CA TYR A 47 15.39 24.57 5.45
C TYR A 47 13.97 24.25 4.95
N MET A 48 13.50 23.03 5.23
CA MET A 48 12.16 22.55 4.88
C MET A 48 11.81 21.31 5.70
N TRP A 49 10.54 20.93 5.64
CA TRP A 49 10.08 19.63 6.12
C TRP A 49 9.88 18.70 4.94
N HIS A 50 10.58 17.57 4.93
CA HIS A 50 10.33 16.48 4.00
C HIS A 50 9.29 15.53 4.61
N TRP A 51 8.35 15.03 3.82
CA TRP A 51 7.43 13.99 4.26
C TRP A 51 7.29 12.87 3.24
N GLU A 52 7.06 11.66 3.73
CA GLU A 52 6.78 10.48 2.92
C GLU A 52 5.51 9.80 3.40
N ILE A 53 4.81 9.15 2.47
CA ILE A 53 3.64 8.32 2.71
C ILE A 53 3.96 6.92 2.22
N ARG A 54 3.64 5.95 3.06
CA ARG A 54 3.73 4.52 2.77
C ARG A 54 2.35 3.88 2.87
N ARG A 55 2.07 2.92 2.00
CA ARG A 55 0.86 2.11 1.98
C ARG A 55 1.24 0.64 2.15
N ASP A 56 0.71 -0.03 3.17
CA ASP A 56 0.99 -1.44 3.44
C ASP A 56 2.50 -1.73 3.56
N GLY A 57 3.27 -0.76 4.10
CA GLY A 57 4.73 -0.80 4.22
C GLY A 57 5.51 -0.30 2.99
N GLU A 58 4.85 -0.24 1.83
CA GLU A 58 5.45 0.18 0.56
C GLU A 58 5.44 1.71 0.42
N PHE A 59 6.54 2.29 -0.06
CA PHE A 59 6.60 3.72 -0.37
C PHE A 59 5.68 4.06 -1.54
N VAL A 60 4.83 5.09 -1.36
CA VAL A 60 3.86 5.52 -2.39
C VAL A 60 4.00 6.96 -2.83
N GLN A 61 4.46 7.86 -1.96
CA GLN A 61 4.57 9.28 -2.27
C GLN A 61 5.55 9.98 -1.35
N GLU A 62 6.26 10.96 -1.87
CA GLU A 62 7.03 11.94 -1.12
C GLU A 62 6.55 13.37 -1.40
N GLY A 63 6.91 14.29 -0.52
CA GLY A 63 6.73 15.71 -0.73
C GLY A 63 7.43 16.55 0.34
N CYS A 64 7.15 17.84 0.30
CA CYS A 64 7.75 18.76 1.24
C CYS A 64 6.79 19.88 1.65
N SER A 65 7.07 20.50 2.79
CA SER A 65 6.28 21.60 3.35
C SER A 65 7.18 22.53 4.15
N LEU A 66 6.67 23.70 4.50
CA LEU A 66 7.44 24.74 5.20
C LEU A 66 7.57 24.49 6.70
N SER A 67 6.70 23.66 7.27
CA SER A 67 6.62 23.35 8.69
C SER A 67 6.07 21.95 8.93
N GLU A 68 6.22 21.43 10.14
CA GLU A 68 5.55 20.19 10.57
C GLU A 68 4.03 20.30 10.40
N SER A 69 3.43 21.41 10.81
CA SER A 69 1.98 21.61 10.74
C SER A 69 1.46 21.57 9.30
N SER A 70 2.14 22.25 8.38
CA SER A 70 1.80 22.20 6.96
C SER A 70 2.08 20.83 6.33
N SER A 71 3.06 20.07 6.85
CA SER A 71 3.28 18.68 6.45
C SER A 71 2.09 17.78 6.82
N ARG A 72 1.53 17.94 8.03
CA ARG A 72 0.34 17.20 8.46
C ARG A 72 -0.87 17.49 7.57
N GLU A 73 -1.09 18.76 7.24
CA GLU A 73 -2.18 19.17 6.34
C GLU A 73 -1.99 18.62 4.92
N ALA A 74 -0.77 18.74 4.37
CA ALA A 74 -0.44 18.22 3.03
C ALA A 74 -0.67 16.71 2.94
N VAL A 75 -0.17 15.95 3.93
CA VAL A 75 -0.39 14.50 4.02
C VAL A 75 -1.87 14.17 4.13
N ALA A 76 -2.65 14.88 4.94
CA ALA A 76 -4.09 14.65 5.06
C ALA A 76 -4.82 14.82 3.72
N HIS A 77 -4.44 15.83 2.91
CA HIS A 77 -5.00 16.02 1.58
C HIS A 77 -4.66 14.88 0.62
N VAL A 78 -3.41 14.42 0.61
CA VAL A 78 -2.97 13.31 -0.25
C VAL A 78 -3.65 12.00 0.15
N ILE A 79 -3.75 11.71 1.45
CA ILE A 79 -4.43 10.51 1.94
C ILE A 79 -5.90 10.54 1.56
N ARG A 80 -6.58 11.68 1.75
CA ARG A 80 -7.98 11.82 1.33
C ARG A 80 -8.15 11.57 -0.16
N HIS A 81 -7.20 12.02 -0.98
CA HIS A 81 -7.22 11.72 -2.41
C HIS A 81 -7.08 10.21 -2.68
N PHE A 82 -6.16 9.52 -2.00
CA PHE A 82 -5.98 8.07 -2.13
C PHE A 82 -7.20 7.26 -1.67
N GLU A 83 -7.86 7.66 -0.59
CA GLU A 83 -9.11 7.04 -0.13
C GLU A 83 -10.21 7.16 -1.19
N LEU A 84 -10.37 8.34 -1.79
CA LEU A 84 -11.35 8.56 -2.85
C LEU A 84 -11.06 7.72 -4.10
N GLN A 85 -9.79 7.56 -4.48
CA GLN A 85 -9.39 6.69 -5.58
C GLN A 85 -9.74 5.22 -5.30
N GLU A 86 -9.49 4.73 -4.07
CA GLU A 86 -9.81 3.35 -3.71
C GLU A 86 -11.33 3.12 -3.70
N GLN A 87 -12.10 4.06 -3.15
CA GLN A 87 -13.57 3.99 -3.17
C GLN A 87 -14.10 3.93 -4.61
N ALA A 88 -13.56 4.75 -5.52
CA ALA A 88 -13.95 4.72 -6.92
C ALA A 88 -13.59 3.38 -7.59
N ARG A 89 -12.41 2.83 -7.30
CA ARG A 89 -11.96 1.53 -7.83
C ARG A 89 -12.82 0.38 -7.33
N ALA A 90 -13.17 0.37 -6.03
CA ALA A 90 -14.05 -0.63 -5.45
C ALA A 90 -15.46 -0.57 -6.07
N GLN A 91 -15.99 0.63 -6.33
CA GLN A 91 -17.29 0.82 -6.99
C GLN A 91 -17.27 0.34 -8.45
N GLN A 92 -16.20 0.61 -9.21
CA GLN A 92 -16.06 0.11 -10.58
C GLN A 92 -16.02 -1.43 -10.65
N GLY A 93 -15.32 -2.08 -9.71
CA GLY A 93 -15.35 -3.55 -9.58
C GLY A 93 -16.76 -4.06 -9.28
N GLY A 94 -17.45 -3.41 -8.34
CA GLY A 94 -18.83 -3.76 -7.99
C GLY A 94 -19.81 -3.63 -9.15
N TYR A 95 -19.67 -2.61 -10.01
CA TYR A 95 -20.50 -2.48 -11.21
C TYR A 95 -20.22 -3.58 -12.23
N ALA A 96 -18.95 -3.93 -12.46
CA ALA A 96 -18.61 -5.00 -13.40
C ALA A 96 -19.17 -6.36 -12.92
N ASP A 97 -19.09 -6.63 -11.62
CA ASP A 97 -19.63 -7.87 -11.03
C ASP A 97 -21.17 -7.87 -11.03
N ALA A 98 -21.82 -6.75 -10.69
CA ALA A 98 -23.28 -6.61 -10.79
C ALA A 98 -23.78 -6.73 -12.24
N ILE A 99 -23.04 -6.19 -13.22
CA ILE A 99 -23.36 -6.36 -14.64
C ILE A 99 -23.19 -7.83 -15.05
N ARG A 100 -22.14 -8.51 -14.59
CA ARG A 100 -21.97 -9.96 -14.85
C ARG A 100 -23.13 -10.76 -14.26
N GLU A 101 -23.51 -10.51 -13.01
CA GLU A 101 -24.65 -11.19 -12.39
C GLU A 101 -25.95 -10.93 -13.15
N LEU A 102 -26.23 -9.69 -13.56
CA LEU A 102 -27.39 -9.36 -14.37
C LEU A 102 -27.37 -10.08 -15.74
N LEU A 103 -26.22 -10.12 -16.41
CA LEU A 103 -26.07 -10.81 -17.70
C LEU A 103 -26.23 -12.33 -17.58
N LEU A 104 -25.82 -12.91 -16.45
CA LEU A 104 -26.06 -14.32 -16.14
C LEU A 104 -27.56 -14.59 -15.88
N ASP A 105 -28.24 -13.73 -15.12
CA ASP A 105 -29.68 -13.84 -14.81
C ASP A 105 -30.58 -13.72 -16.05
N VAL A 106 -30.26 -12.80 -16.95
CA VAL A 106 -30.98 -12.60 -18.23
C VAL A 106 -30.64 -13.71 -19.26
N GLY A 107 -29.73 -14.64 -18.93
CA GLY A 107 -29.38 -15.79 -19.78
C GLY A 107 -28.50 -15.43 -20.99
N VAL A 108 -27.81 -14.29 -20.94
CA VAL A 108 -26.96 -13.78 -22.03
C VAL A 108 -25.48 -14.20 -21.87
N ALA A 109 -25.21 -15.08 -20.90
CA ALA A 109 -23.88 -15.58 -20.51
C ALA A 109 -23.01 -16.06 -21.68
N GLN A 110 -23.65 -16.56 -22.74
CA GLN A 110 -23.00 -17.07 -23.95
C GLN A 110 -22.17 -16.04 -24.75
N PHE A 111 -22.28 -14.74 -24.44
CA PHE A 111 -21.49 -13.68 -25.07
C PHE A 111 -20.29 -13.21 -24.24
N LEU A 112 -20.04 -13.80 -23.06
CA LEU A 112 -18.93 -13.43 -22.17
C LEU A 112 -17.62 -14.20 -22.46
N SER A 113 -17.62 -15.14 -23.41
CA SER A 113 -16.39 -15.81 -23.85
C SER A 113 -15.53 -14.84 -24.66
N ARG A 114 -14.45 -14.37 -24.05
CA ARG A 114 -13.33 -13.70 -24.73
C ARG A 114 -12.85 -14.61 -25.85
N ASP A 115 -13.04 -14.17 -27.10
CA ASP A 115 -12.54 -14.88 -28.27
C ASP A 115 -11.01 -14.80 -28.27
N GLU A 116 -10.36 -15.84 -27.75
CA GLU A 116 -8.90 -15.98 -27.69
C GLU A 116 -8.35 -16.44 -29.05
N SER A 117 -8.67 -15.69 -30.11
CA SER A 117 -8.15 -15.91 -31.45
C SER A 117 -7.75 -14.61 -32.12
N THR A 118 -6.71 -13.98 -31.60
CA THR A 118 -5.87 -13.07 -32.39
C THR A 118 -4.44 -13.61 -32.39
N ALA A 119 -4.18 -14.51 -33.34
CA ALA A 119 -2.82 -14.87 -33.71
C ALA A 119 -2.05 -13.60 -34.12
N PRO A 120 -0.76 -13.47 -33.79
CA PRO A 120 0.03 -12.30 -34.15
C PRO A 120 0.24 -12.29 -35.67
N VAL A 121 -0.20 -11.22 -36.34
CA VAL A 121 0.12 -10.98 -37.75
C VAL A 121 1.58 -10.53 -37.82
N GLU A 122 2.44 -11.41 -38.32
CA GLU A 122 3.86 -11.13 -38.56
C GLU A 122 4.00 -10.12 -39.73
N PRO A 123 4.76 -9.02 -39.58
CA PRO A 123 4.98 -8.07 -40.65
C PRO A 123 5.98 -8.63 -41.68
N ARG A 124 5.66 -8.48 -42.97
CA ARG A 124 6.57 -8.75 -44.10
C ARG A 124 7.56 -7.62 -44.31
#